data_AF-A0ABC9UIT5-F1
#
_entry.id   AF-A0ABC9UIT5-F1
#
_cell.length_a   1.000
_cell.length_b   1.000
_cell.length_c   1.000
_cell.angle_alpha   90.00
_cell.angle_beta   90.00
_cell.angle_gamma   90.00
#
_symmetry.space_group_name_H-M   'P 1'
#
loop_
_entity.id
_entity.type
_entity.pdbx_description
1 polymer ?
#
loop_
_entity_poly.entity_id
_entity_poly.type
_entity_poly.pdbx_seq_one_letter_code
_entity_poly.pdbx_strand_id
1 'polypeptide(L)'
;MKRTILACVIAATLLTGCGPKELTPEQKQEVSNLKSELSQTEKEIAAATEQQGQFTGGLIKNLTTARLEVLGTNKALLEQRINAIESGAKIDLAISGVKPDPEAAAVLKTEIDKLAVQISDAKKEASQYSGGLVQALKLSTVATQEQTMAMLQQRYLSAMYGLAEVKVPTEQANTVAAAKQTPQPSAAATNAPLLPPGEGPFGLDVGLSKKNIEDMTGEDLKPVANSADLYTSASLPKKNAEFEAYGLLISPDAGLCQIRAVGKSIDTDSFGIALKSKYEELSDSLSSIYGKADKNDFLISGSIWKEPKYWMMSLDKKERFLSAEWKGTKEKPLKNNLISVSIEARADGSEKGYIFLQYNFTNNDICKAEIEGAKKSSL
;
A
#
# COMPACT_ATOMS: atom_id res chain seq x y z
N MET A 1 18.22 43.71 72.01
CA MET A 1 17.01 44.33 71.40
C MET A 1 17.46 45.64 70.77
N LYS A 2 17.32 45.99 69.48
CA LYS A 2 16.47 45.51 68.39
C LYS A 2 17.29 45.57 67.08
N ARG A 3 17.62 44.41 66.52
CA ARG A 3 18.01 44.23 65.11
C ARG A 3 16.71 44.02 64.34
N THR A 4 15.99 45.08 63.98
CA THR A 4 14.71 44.92 63.25
C THR A 4 14.20 46.21 62.61
N ILE A 5 15.07 47.06 62.05
CA ILE A 5 14.62 48.16 61.17
C ILE A 5 15.64 48.36 60.05
N LEU A 6 15.84 47.33 59.24
CA LEU A 6 16.51 47.46 57.94
C LEU A 6 16.00 46.36 57.01
N ALA A 7 14.68 46.25 56.87
CA ALA A 7 14.02 45.25 56.06
C ALA A 7 12.72 45.80 55.45
N CYS A 8 12.75 47.01 54.87
CA CYS A 8 11.59 47.55 54.13
C CYS A 8 11.94 48.32 52.85
N VAL A 9 13.21 48.38 52.39
CA VAL A 9 13.56 49.21 51.19
C VAL A 9 14.38 48.45 50.13
N ILE A 10 14.61 47.13 50.28
CA ILE A 10 15.29 46.32 49.24
C ILE A 10 14.45 45.07 48.90
N ALA A 11 13.16 45.26 48.65
CA ALA A 11 12.26 44.18 48.26
C ALA A 11 11.19 44.65 47.24
N ALA A 12 11.51 45.62 46.37
CA ALA A 12 10.54 46.15 45.41
C ALA A 12 11.07 46.39 43.98
N THR A 13 12.26 45.89 43.62
CA THR A 13 12.84 46.10 42.27
C THR A 13 13.45 44.86 41.61
N LEU A 14 13.02 43.65 41.98
CA LEU A 14 13.37 42.41 41.26
C LEU A 14 12.14 41.54 40.91
N LEU A 15 11.00 42.18 40.64
CA LEU A 15 9.87 41.56 39.94
C LEU A 15 9.66 42.22 38.57
N THR A 16 10.74 42.44 37.80
CA THR A 16 10.62 42.26 36.34
C THR A 16 10.68 40.76 36.09
N GLY A 17 9.65 40.04 36.53
CA GLY A 17 9.35 38.76 35.94
C GLY A 17 9.23 39.02 34.44
N CYS A 18 9.97 38.27 33.64
CA CYS A 18 9.81 38.28 32.19
C CYS A 18 8.33 38.04 31.89
N GLY A 19 7.58 39.11 31.60
CA GLY A 19 6.25 39.00 31.01
C GLY A 19 6.36 38.28 29.67
N PRO A 20 5.25 37.73 29.14
CA PRO A 20 5.28 37.05 27.85
C PRO A 20 5.92 37.99 26.83
N LYS A 21 7.03 37.55 26.26
CA LYS A 21 7.78 38.31 25.26
C LYS A 21 6.81 38.61 24.11
N GLU A 22 6.54 39.88 23.84
CA GLU A 22 5.66 40.23 22.71
C GLU A 22 6.22 39.61 21.42
N LEU A 23 5.35 38.92 20.69
CA LEU A 23 5.69 38.29 19.41
C LEU A 23 6.25 39.34 18.44
N THR A 24 7.31 38.99 17.72
CA THR A 24 7.82 39.84 16.65
C THR A 24 6.79 39.95 15.51
N PRO A 25 6.85 41.00 14.67
CA PRO A 25 5.97 41.10 13.49
C PRO A 25 6.00 39.85 12.60
N GLU A 26 7.16 39.22 12.45
CA GLU A 26 7.34 38.00 11.67
C GLU A 26 6.63 36.80 12.32
N GLN A 27 6.77 36.65 13.65
CA GLN A 27 6.06 35.61 14.40
C GLN A 27 4.54 35.81 14.37
N LYS A 28 4.06 37.05 14.42
CA LYS A 28 2.63 37.36 14.26
C LYS A 28 2.12 36.95 12.88
N GLN A 29 2.90 37.17 11.83
CA GLN A 29 2.55 36.73 10.47
C GLN A 29 2.56 35.21 10.33
N GLU A 30 3.57 34.52 10.88
CA GLU A 30 3.64 33.04 10.87
C GLU A 30 2.43 32.43 11.60
N VAL A 31 2.07 32.95 12.78
CA VAL A 31 0.88 32.53 13.53
C VAL A 31 -0.40 32.77 12.74
N SER A 32 -0.51 33.90 12.03
CA SER A 32 -1.67 34.18 11.18
C SER A 32 -1.80 33.15 10.05
N ASN A 33 -0.70 32.79 9.41
CA ASN A 33 -0.68 31.78 8.34
C ASN A 33 -1.05 30.40 8.90
N LEU A 34 -0.45 29.99 10.02
CA LEU A 34 -0.76 28.72 10.70
C LEU A 34 -2.24 28.62 11.13
N LYS A 35 -2.84 29.72 11.59
CA LYS A 35 -4.29 29.76 11.91
C LYS A 35 -5.17 29.59 10.67
N SER A 36 -4.72 30.11 9.52
CA SER A 36 -5.41 29.87 8.24
C SER A 36 -5.34 28.40 7.83
N GLU A 37 -4.16 27.77 7.93
CA GLU A 37 -3.97 26.33 7.64
C GLU A 37 -4.79 25.45 8.59
N LEU A 38 -4.85 25.82 9.87
CA LEU A 38 -5.67 25.12 10.87
C LEU A 38 -7.15 25.20 10.52
N SER A 39 -7.67 26.39 10.18
CA SER A 39 -9.06 26.56 9.78
C SER A 39 -9.40 25.75 8.52
N GLN A 40 -8.48 25.67 7.55
CA GLN A 40 -8.67 24.85 6.36
C GLN A 40 -8.70 23.35 6.70
N THR A 41 -7.77 22.89 7.54
CA THR A 41 -7.72 21.50 8.01
C THR A 41 -9.00 21.11 8.75
N GLU A 42 -9.56 22.00 9.57
CA GLU A 42 -10.82 21.77 10.28
C GLU A 42 -12.03 21.62 9.33
N LYS A 43 -12.08 22.41 8.25
CA LYS A 43 -13.12 22.25 7.22
C LYS A 43 -13.02 20.90 6.54
N GLU A 44 -11.80 20.42 6.28
CA GLU A 44 -11.57 19.13 5.64
C GLU A 44 -11.92 17.96 6.56
N ILE A 45 -11.65 18.08 7.87
CA ILE A 45 -12.12 17.11 8.89
C ILE A 45 -13.64 17.07 8.91
N ALA A 46 -14.32 18.21 8.92
CA ALA A 46 -15.78 18.27 8.93
C ALA A 46 -16.38 17.59 7.69
N ALA A 47 -15.85 17.90 6.50
CA ALA A 47 -16.28 17.28 5.25
C ALA A 47 -16.02 15.77 5.21
N ALA A 48 -14.84 15.32 5.68
CA ALA A 48 -14.52 13.90 5.77
C ALA A 48 -15.41 13.17 6.79
N THR A 49 -15.77 13.81 7.90
CA THR A 49 -16.67 13.23 8.91
C THR A 49 -18.09 13.06 8.36
N GLU A 50 -18.59 14.06 7.62
CA GLU A 50 -19.89 13.96 6.94
C GLU A 50 -19.89 12.82 5.92
N GLN A 51 -18.83 12.71 5.10
CA GLN A 51 -18.66 11.64 4.14
C GLN A 51 -18.58 10.26 4.83
N GLN A 52 -17.87 10.14 5.95
CA GLN A 52 -17.79 8.89 6.72
C GLN A 52 -19.18 8.43 7.21
N GLY A 53 -20.02 9.37 7.63
CA GLY A 53 -21.39 9.10 8.09
C GLY A 53 -22.33 8.56 7.01
N GLN A 54 -21.99 8.75 5.73
CA GLN A 54 -22.76 8.22 4.60
C GLN A 54 -22.48 6.74 4.33
N PHE A 55 -21.44 6.15 4.95
CA PHE A 55 -21.05 4.76 4.72
C PHE A 55 -21.00 3.96 6.02
N THR A 56 -21.77 2.87 6.10
CA THR A 56 -21.80 1.99 7.29
C THR A 56 -20.55 1.11 7.41
N GLY A 57 -19.85 0.83 6.29
CA GLY A 57 -18.65 0.00 6.21
C GLY A 57 -17.98 0.05 4.82
N GLY A 58 -16.94 -0.75 4.62
CA GLY A 58 -16.28 -0.91 3.32
C GLY A 58 -15.14 0.07 3.04
N LEU A 59 -14.58 -0.01 1.82
CA LEU A 59 -13.36 0.70 1.41
C LEU A 59 -13.45 2.22 1.60
N ILE A 60 -14.55 2.86 1.18
CA ILE A 60 -14.71 4.31 1.28
C ILE A 60 -14.68 4.75 2.75
N LYS A 61 -15.33 4.00 3.65
CA LYS A 61 -15.30 4.28 5.10
C LYS A 61 -13.88 4.14 5.64
N ASN A 62 -13.16 3.08 5.29
CA ASN A 62 -11.79 2.85 5.76
C ASN A 62 -10.82 3.94 5.26
N LEU A 63 -10.91 4.33 3.99
CA LEU A 63 -10.14 5.44 3.42
C LEU A 63 -10.48 6.77 4.12
N THR A 64 -11.76 7.01 4.41
CA THR A 64 -12.19 8.23 5.10
C THR A 64 -11.72 8.25 6.56
N THR A 65 -11.69 7.09 7.24
CA THR A 65 -11.10 6.94 8.58
C THR A 65 -9.61 7.28 8.57
N ALA A 66 -8.83 6.70 7.65
CA ALA A 66 -7.41 6.99 7.51
C ALA A 66 -7.16 8.48 7.20
N ARG A 67 -8.03 9.09 6.39
CA ARG A 67 -7.97 10.53 6.08
C ARG A 67 -8.18 11.36 7.34
N LEU A 68 -9.16 11.01 8.16
CA LEU A 68 -9.45 11.70 9.42
C LEU A 68 -8.28 11.60 10.40
N GLU A 69 -7.55 10.48 10.44
CA GLU A 69 -6.35 10.34 11.29
C GLU A 69 -5.21 11.26 10.84
N VAL A 70 -4.95 11.34 9.52
CA VAL A 70 -3.94 12.26 8.96
C VAL A 70 -4.32 13.71 9.22
N LEU A 71 -5.57 14.09 8.94
CA LEU A 71 -6.04 15.46 9.16
C LEU A 71 -6.05 15.82 10.66
N GLY A 72 -6.42 14.89 11.54
CA GLY A 72 -6.36 15.07 12.99
C GLY A 72 -4.93 15.28 13.49
N THR A 73 -3.98 14.56 12.91
CA THR A 73 -2.54 14.75 13.17
C THR A 73 -2.07 16.12 12.70
N ASN A 74 -2.44 16.54 11.48
CA ASN A 74 -2.10 17.86 10.95
C ASN A 74 -2.64 18.98 11.84
N LYS A 75 -3.90 18.85 12.29
CA LYS A 75 -4.51 19.77 13.25
C LYS A 75 -3.68 19.87 14.54
N ALA A 76 -3.34 18.74 15.16
CA ALA A 76 -2.56 18.73 16.40
C ALA A 76 -1.17 19.37 16.24
N LEU A 77 -0.49 19.11 15.11
CA LEU A 77 0.82 19.70 14.82
C LEU A 77 0.73 21.23 14.60
N LEU A 78 -0.31 21.70 13.92
CA LEU A 78 -0.58 23.12 13.73
C LEU A 78 -0.87 23.82 15.06
N GLU A 79 -1.73 23.24 15.90
CA GLU A 79 -2.04 23.75 17.25
C GLU A 79 -0.79 23.79 18.12
N GLN A 80 0.02 22.73 18.11
CA GLN A 80 1.29 22.68 18.84
C GLN A 80 2.23 23.80 18.40
N ARG A 81 2.35 24.04 17.09
CA ARG A 81 3.23 25.08 16.55
C ARG A 81 2.74 26.49 16.91
N ILE A 82 1.44 26.75 16.80
CA ILE A 82 0.83 28.03 17.20
C ILE A 82 1.11 28.29 18.69
N ASN A 83 0.81 27.31 19.55
CA ASN A 83 1.03 27.44 21.00
C ASN A 83 2.51 27.63 21.35
N ALA A 84 3.42 26.96 20.65
CA ALA A 84 4.86 27.13 20.85
C ALA A 84 5.34 28.55 20.51
N ILE A 85 4.83 29.15 19.43
CA ILE A 85 5.15 30.52 19.06
C ILE A 85 4.52 31.50 20.07
N GLU A 86 3.21 31.38 20.32
CA GLU A 86 2.44 32.28 21.20
C GLU A 86 2.90 32.27 22.67
N SER A 87 3.41 31.15 23.17
CA SER A 87 3.93 31.05 24.55
C SER A 87 5.29 31.74 24.74
N GLY A 88 5.95 32.19 23.67
CA GLY A 88 7.26 32.85 23.74
C GLY A 88 8.38 31.95 24.30
N ALA A 89 8.14 30.64 24.41
CA ALA A 89 9.14 29.68 24.84
C ALA A 89 10.35 29.76 23.89
N LYS A 90 11.57 29.77 24.45
CA LYS A 90 12.76 29.55 23.64
C LYS A 90 12.60 28.18 22.99
N ILE A 91 12.33 28.16 21.69
CA ILE A 91 12.59 26.99 20.86
C ILE A 91 14.13 26.89 20.79
N ASP A 92 14.76 26.47 21.88
CA ASP A 92 16.11 25.95 21.83
C ASP A 92 16.02 24.73 20.90
N LEU A 93 16.59 24.85 19.71
CA LEU A 93 16.71 23.78 18.71
C LEU A 93 17.51 22.62 19.31
N ALA A 94 16.88 21.81 20.15
CA ALA A 94 17.41 20.58 20.71
C ALA A 94 16.32 19.49 20.78
N ILE A 95 15.35 19.57 19.86
CA ILE A 95 14.55 18.43 19.41
C ILE A 95 14.88 18.32 17.93
N SER A 96 15.17 17.10 17.41
CA SER A 96 15.42 16.82 15.99
C SER A 96 14.35 17.49 15.11
N GLY A 97 14.60 18.74 14.71
CA GLY A 97 13.65 19.58 14.02
C GLY A 97 13.92 19.49 12.54
N VAL A 98 12.95 18.97 11.79
CA VAL A 98 12.91 19.13 10.34
C VAL A 98 12.96 20.64 10.08
N LYS A 99 13.99 21.11 9.38
CA LYS A 99 14.09 22.53 9.03
C LYS A 99 13.07 22.83 7.93
N PRO A 100 12.42 24.00 7.94
CA PRO A 100 11.61 24.43 6.81
C PRO A 100 12.41 24.35 5.50
N ASP A 101 11.77 23.82 4.46
CA ASP A 101 12.24 23.71 3.08
C ASP A 101 11.22 24.38 2.14
N PRO A 102 11.41 25.68 1.83
CA PRO A 102 10.50 26.43 0.97
C PRO A 102 10.43 25.91 -0.46
N GLU A 103 11.49 25.30 -0.99
CA GLU A 103 11.51 24.76 -2.35
C GLU A 103 10.66 23.49 -2.43
N ALA A 104 10.85 22.56 -1.49
CA ALA A 104 10.02 21.36 -1.39
C ALA A 104 8.54 21.71 -1.16
N ALA A 105 8.26 22.71 -0.32
CA ALA A 105 6.91 23.18 -0.09
C ALA A 105 6.24 23.75 -1.35
N ALA A 106 6.96 24.50 -2.18
CA ALA A 106 6.41 25.04 -3.43
C ALA A 106 6.06 23.92 -4.43
N VAL A 107 6.89 22.87 -4.52
CA VAL A 107 6.60 21.68 -5.33
C VAL A 107 5.36 20.97 -4.83
N LEU A 108 5.30 20.67 -3.52
CA LEU A 108 4.16 20.00 -2.90
C LEU A 108 2.87 20.81 -3.05
N LYS A 109 2.95 22.14 -2.94
CA LYS A 109 1.79 23.02 -3.16
C LYS A 109 1.24 22.90 -4.58
N THR A 110 2.13 22.84 -5.57
CA THR A 110 1.74 22.65 -6.98
C THR A 110 1.06 21.29 -7.19
N GLU A 111 1.57 20.23 -6.56
CA GLU A 111 0.96 18.89 -6.61
C GLU A 111 -0.41 18.85 -5.94
N ILE A 112 -0.55 19.49 -4.77
CA ILE A 112 -1.83 19.63 -4.06
C ILE A 112 -2.85 20.37 -4.93
N ASP A 113 -2.46 21.49 -5.56
CA ASP A 113 -3.36 22.29 -6.39
C ASP A 113 -3.83 21.52 -7.62
N LYS A 114 -2.93 20.76 -8.26
CA LYS A 114 -3.28 19.88 -9.37
C LYS A 114 -4.23 18.76 -8.94
N LEU A 115 -3.95 18.11 -7.81
CA LEU A 115 -4.77 17.03 -7.29
C LEU A 115 -6.15 17.52 -6.85
N ALA A 116 -6.25 18.73 -6.30
CA ALA A 116 -7.52 19.34 -5.93
C ALA A 116 -8.45 19.54 -7.14
N VAL A 117 -7.90 19.94 -8.30
CA VAL A 117 -8.66 20.02 -9.56
C VAL A 117 -9.14 18.64 -9.99
N GLN A 118 -8.28 17.63 -9.94
CA GLN A 118 -8.63 16.25 -10.30
C GLN A 118 -9.73 15.67 -9.40
N ILE A 119 -9.66 15.92 -8.08
CA ILE A 119 -10.70 15.53 -7.12
C ILE A 119 -12.02 16.23 -7.45
N SER A 120 -11.98 17.52 -7.78
CA SER A 120 -13.19 18.27 -8.17
C SER A 120 -13.87 17.65 -9.39
N ASP A 121 -13.10 17.31 -10.42
CA ASP A 121 -13.64 16.72 -11.64
C ASP A 121 -14.12 15.28 -11.42
N ALA A 122 -13.39 14.48 -10.65
CA ALA A 122 -13.81 13.13 -10.26
C ALA A 122 -15.11 13.15 -9.43
N LYS A 123 -15.30 14.14 -8.56
CA LYS A 123 -16.56 14.34 -7.81
C LYS A 123 -17.72 14.71 -8.73
N LYS A 124 -17.49 15.62 -9.69
CA LYS A 124 -18.52 15.96 -10.70
C LYS A 124 -18.90 14.73 -11.50
N GLU A 125 -17.93 13.95 -11.97
CA GLU A 125 -18.19 12.71 -12.71
C GLU A 125 -18.96 11.70 -11.86
N ALA A 126 -18.54 11.46 -10.62
CA ALA A 126 -19.25 10.55 -9.71
C ALA A 126 -20.71 10.95 -9.47
N SER A 127 -21.00 12.26 -9.41
CA SER A 127 -22.36 12.80 -9.23
C SER A 127 -23.30 12.57 -10.42
N GLN A 128 -22.77 12.21 -11.59
CA GLN A 128 -23.59 11.87 -12.76
C GLN A 128 -24.23 10.47 -12.65
N TYR A 129 -23.77 9.66 -11.70
CA TYR A 129 -24.25 8.30 -11.46
C TYR A 129 -25.01 8.25 -10.14
N SER A 130 -26.06 7.41 -10.07
CA SER A 130 -26.88 7.22 -8.87
C SER A 130 -27.08 5.73 -8.60
N GLY A 131 -26.64 5.28 -7.44
CA GLY A 131 -26.65 3.88 -7.00
C GLY A 131 -25.69 2.97 -7.76
N GLY A 132 -25.49 1.76 -7.21
CA GLY A 132 -24.80 0.66 -7.88
C GLY A 132 -23.27 0.74 -7.93
N LEU A 133 -22.67 -0.26 -8.59
CA LEU A 133 -21.22 -0.52 -8.58
C LEU A 133 -20.40 0.60 -9.24
N VAL A 134 -20.90 1.19 -10.33
CA VAL A 134 -20.19 2.26 -11.05
C VAL A 134 -20.02 3.49 -10.16
N GLN A 135 -21.10 3.92 -9.49
CA GLN A 135 -21.03 5.01 -8.54
C GLN A 135 -20.09 4.68 -7.37
N ALA A 136 -20.12 3.45 -6.85
CA ALA A 136 -19.24 3.00 -5.77
C ALA A 136 -17.75 3.05 -6.16
N LEU A 137 -17.39 2.61 -7.39
CA LEU A 137 -16.00 2.67 -7.88
C LEU A 137 -15.51 4.10 -8.07
N LYS A 138 -16.37 5.00 -8.58
CA LYS A 138 -16.05 6.42 -8.74
C LYS A 138 -15.87 7.12 -7.40
N LEU A 139 -16.75 6.86 -6.43
CA LEU A 139 -16.62 7.37 -5.06
C LEU A 139 -15.39 6.81 -4.35
N SER A 140 -15.03 5.55 -4.60
CA SER A 140 -13.77 4.98 -4.10
C SER A 140 -12.56 5.70 -4.68
N THR A 141 -12.57 6.02 -5.98
CA THR A 141 -11.48 6.78 -6.63
C THR A 141 -11.34 8.17 -6.00
N VAL A 142 -12.46 8.86 -5.77
CA VAL A 142 -12.48 10.16 -5.07
C VAL A 142 -11.87 10.03 -3.67
N ALA A 143 -12.30 9.03 -2.89
CA ALA A 143 -11.79 8.82 -1.53
C ALA A 143 -10.27 8.54 -1.51
N THR A 144 -9.75 7.78 -2.48
CA THR A 144 -8.30 7.53 -2.63
C THR A 144 -7.52 8.80 -2.97
N GLN A 145 -8.05 9.64 -3.87
CA GLN A 145 -7.42 10.91 -4.21
C GLN A 145 -7.43 11.88 -3.01
N GLU A 146 -8.53 11.94 -2.27
CA GLU A 146 -8.63 12.76 -1.05
C GLU A 146 -7.67 12.29 0.06
N GLN A 147 -7.47 10.98 0.20
CA GLN A 147 -6.45 10.43 1.09
C GLN A 147 -5.04 10.87 0.68
N THR A 148 -4.75 10.80 -0.62
CA THR A 148 -3.46 11.24 -1.18
C THR A 148 -3.23 12.73 -0.92
N MET A 149 -4.28 13.56 -1.06
CA MET A 149 -4.21 14.99 -0.78
C MET A 149 -3.87 15.28 0.69
N ALA A 150 -4.49 14.57 1.63
CA ALA A 150 -4.19 14.72 3.06
C ALA A 150 -2.72 14.40 3.40
N MET A 151 -2.15 13.39 2.75
CA MET A 151 -0.73 13.03 2.91
C MET A 151 0.20 14.09 2.31
N LEU A 152 -0.12 14.62 1.12
CA LEU A 152 0.64 15.73 0.52
C LEU A 152 0.58 17.00 1.37
N GLN A 153 -0.59 17.31 1.95
CA GLN A 153 -0.75 18.43 2.87
C GLN A 153 0.11 18.27 4.13
N GLN A 154 0.18 17.07 4.71
CA GLN A 154 1.06 16.81 5.85
C GLN A 154 2.52 17.11 5.54
N ARG A 155 3.01 16.63 4.38
CA ARG A 155 4.38 16.88 3.90
C ARG A 155 4.61 18.36 3.61
N TYR A 156 3.62 19.03 3.01
CA TYR A 156 3.67 20.47 2.77
C TYR A 156 3.78 21.27 4.08
N LEU A 157 3.00 20.92 5.11
CA LEU A 157 3.06 21.58 6.42
C LEU A 157 4.40 21.33 7.13
N SER A 158 4.95 20.13 6.99
CA SER A 158 6.30 19.84 7.46
C SER A 158 7.36 20.69 6.77
N ALA A 159 7.33 20.73 5.43
CA ALA A 159 8.25 21.51 4.63
C ALA A 159 8.09 23.03 4.88
N MET A 160 6.88 23.55 5.03
CA MET A 160 6.66 24.99 5.25
C MET A 160 7.04 25.46 6.66
N TYR A 161 6.72 24.68 7.69
CA TYR A 161 6.77 25.14 9.08
C TYR A 161 7.74 24.32 9.96
N GLY A 162 8.44 23.34 9.39
CA GLY A 162 9.35 22.47 10.13
C GLY A 162 8.63 21.56 11.13
N LEU A 163 7.38 21.17 10.82
CA LEU A 163 6.63 20.23 11.66
C LEU A 163 7.21 18.82 11.48
N ALA A 164 7.21 18.01 12.53
CA ALA A 164 7.65 16.64 12.43
C ALA A 164 6.75 15.88 11.44
N GLU A 165 7.35 15.30 10.39
CA GLU A 165 6.63 14.33 9.57
C GLU A 165 6.36 13.10 10.45
N VAL A 166 5.09 12.72 10.58
CA VAL A 166 4.78 11.37 11.02
C VAL A 166 5.14 10.49 9.83
N LYS A 167 6.21 9.69 9.98
CA LYS A 167 6.56 8.65 9.02
C LYS A 167 5.43 7.62 8.99
N VAL A 168 4.42 7.88 8.17
CA VAL A 168 3.62 6.83 7.55
C VAL A 168 4.46 6.34 6.38
N PRO A 169 4.70 5.01 6.20
CA PRO A 169 5.58 4.49 5.15
C PRO A 169 5.21 5.09 3.78
N THR A 170 6.06 5.99 3.29
CA THR A 170 5.88 6.70 2.03
C THR A 170 7.21 6.78 1.30
N GLU A 171 7.73 5.62 0.88
CA GLU A 171 8.73 5.56 -0.19
C GLU A 171 8.01 5.62 -1.54
N GLN A 172 7.61 6.81 -1.99
CA GLN A 172 7.16 6.99 -3.38
C GLN A 172 7.24 8.43 -3.91
N ALA A 173 7.99 9.31 -3.26
CA ALA A 173 8.18 10.68 -3.74
C ALA A 173 9.67 10.98 -3.94
N ASN A 174 10.25 10.37 -4.96
CA ASN A 174 11.36 10.95 -5.72
C ASN A 174 11.61 10.12 -6.99
N THR A 175 10.81 10.35 -8.03
CA THR A 175 11.23 10.19 -9.44
C THR A 175 10.26 10.95 -10.35
N VAL A 176 10.28 12.29 -10.25
CA VAL A 176 9.70 13.15 -11.30
C VAL A 176 10.72 14.20 -11.70
N ALA A 177 11.82 13.77 -12.32
CA ALA A 177 12.67 14.65 -13.12
C ALA A 177 13.49 13.83 -14.12
N ALA A 178 13.04 13.88 -15.39
CA ALA A 178 13.78 13.69 -16.64
C ALA A 178 13.08 12.72 -17.61
N ALA A 179 12.03 13.20 -18.26
CA ALA A 179 11.58 12.63 -19.54
C ALA A 179 11.02 13.74 -20.44
N LYS A 180 11.92 14.55 -21.00
CA LYS A 180 11.71 15.14 -22.32
C LYS A 180 12.91 14.75 -23.18
N GLN A 181 12.68 13.82 -24.08
CA GLN A 181 13.02 13.92 -25.50
C GLN A 181 12.74 12.56 -26.17
N THR A 182 11.68 12.53 -26.98
CA THR A 182 11.64 11.72 -28.19
C THR A 182 12.84 12.10 -29.07
N PRO A 183 13.50 11.11 -29.69
CA PRO A 183 13.28 10.93 -31.13
C PRO A 183 12.88 9.50 -31.52
N GLN A 184 12.12 9.45 -32.60
CA GLN A 184 11.61 8.29 -33.35
C GLN A 184 12.76 7.49 -34.03
N PRO A 185 12.43 6.44 -34.80
CA PRO A 185 12.45 5.02 -34.48
C PRO A 185 13.69 4.30 -35.03
N SER A 186 14.19 3.28 -34.33
CA SER A 186 15.06 2.28 -34.96
C SER A 186 14.56 0.89 -34.61
N ALA A 187 14.33 0.10 -35.66
CA ALA A 187 13.74 -1.21 -35.64
C ALA A 187 14.52 -2.19 -34.74
N ALA A 188 13.81 -2.82 -33.82
CA ALA A 188 14.16 -4.12 -33.25
C ALA A 188 12.85 -4.92 -33.12
N ALA A 189 12.90 -6.16 -33.59
CA ALA A 189 11.76 -6.99 -33.94
C ALA A 189 10.71 -7.09 -32.82
N THR A 190 9.47 -6.70 -33.15
CA THR A 190 8.28 -7.09 -32.41
C THR A 190 8.05 -8.58 -32.65
N ASN A 191 8.44 -9.43 -31.69
CA ASN A 191 7.83 -10.75 -31.57
C ASN A 191 6.39 -10.55 -31.10
N ALA A 192 5.48 -10.32 -32.05
CA ALA A 192 4.05 -10.35 -31.77
C ALA A 192 3.67 -11.78 -31.34
N PRO A 193 2.85 -11.96 -30.30
CA PRO A 193 2.32 -13.27 -29.91
C PRO A 193 1.74 -14.02 -31.12
N LEU A 194 2.25 -15.22 -31.38
CA LEU A 194 1.89 -16.05 -32.53
C LEU A 194 0.63 -16.89 -32.26
N LEU A 195 0.25 -17.03 -30.99
CA LEU A 195 -0.90 -17.82 -30.54
C LEU A 195 -1.83 -16.97 -29.65
N PRO A 196 -3.16 -17.11 -29.79
CA PRO A 196 -4.12 -16.38 -28.94
C PRO A 196 -4.11 -16.91 -27.49
N PRO A 197 -4.48 -16.10 -26.48
CA PRO A 197 -4.63 -16.55 -25.11
C PRO A 197 -5.69 -17.66 -24.97
N GLY A 198 -5.42 -18.64 -24.10
CA GLY A 198 -6.39 -19.67 -23.71
C GLY A 198 -7.43 -19.20 -22.69
N GLU A 199 -8.27 -20.13 -22.23
CA GLU A 199 -9.35 -19.86 -21.26
C GLU A 199 -8.93 -20.10 -19.80
N GLY A 200 -7.82 -20.80 -19.59
CA GLY A 200 -7.25 -21.04 -18.27
C GLY A 200 -6.62 -19.82 -17.59
N PRO A 201 -6.13 -19.99 -16.35
CA PRO A 201 -5.55 -18.91 -15.56
C PRO A 201 -4.44 -18.17 -16.31
N PHE A 202 -4.49 -16.84 -16.29
CA PHE A 202 -3.57 -15.95 -17.03
C PHE A 202 -3.50 -16.22 -18.54
N GLY A 203 -4.52 -16.86 -19.10
CA GLY A 203 -4.59 -17.20 -20.52
C GLY A 203 -3.80 -18.45 -20.89
N LEU A 204 -3.46 -19.31 -19.92
CA LEU A 204 -2.75 -20.56 -20.14
C LEU A 204 -3.63 -21.77 -19.80
N ASP A 205 -3.72 -22.71 -20.74
CA ASP A 205 -4.41 -23.97 -20.57
C ASP A 205 -3.47 -25.09 -20.09
N VAL A 206 -4.07 -26.13 -19.50
CA VAL A 206 -3.35 -27.33 -19.07
C VAL A 206 -2.58 -27.97 -20.23
N GLY A 207 -1.38 -28.48 -19.96
CA GLY A 207 -0.59 -29.28 -20.91
C GLY A 207 0.10 -28.48 -22.01
N LEU A 208 0.07 -27.15 -21.98
CA LEU A 208 0.85 -26.33 -22.90
C LEU A 208 2.35 -26.63 -22.76
N SER A 209 3.03 -26.81 -23.90
CA SER A 209 4.48 -26.95 -23.93
C SER A 209 5.17 -25.62 -23.62
N LYS A 210 6.45 -25.67 -23.23
CA LYS A 210 7.29 -24.48 -23.07
C LYS A 210 7.23 -23.58 -24.31
N LYS A 211 7.44 -24.18 -25.49
CA LYS A 211 7.42 -23.48 -26.77
C LYS A 211 6.09 -22.78 -27.04
N ASN A 212 4.96 -23.44 -26.79
CA ASN A 212 3.65 -22.82 -27.00
C ASN A 212 3.48 -21.58 -26.13
N ILE A 213 3.94 -21.63 -24.87
CA ILE A 213 3.84 -20.48 -23.97
C ILE A 213 4.75 -19.34 -24.43
N GLU A 214 5.97 -19.64 -24.87
CA GLU A 214 6.89 -18.65 -25.47
C GLU A 214 6.30 -18.01 -26.73
N ASP A 215 5.65 -18.80 -27.58
CA ASP A 215 4.95 -18.32 -28.77
C ASP A 215 3.71 -17.47 -28.41
N MET A 216 3.05 -17.73 -27.27
CA MET A 216 1.93 -16.93 -26.75
C MET A 216 2.36 -15.63 -26.05
N THR A 217 3.57 -15.57 -25.47
CA THR A 217 4.08 -14.38 -24.79
C THR A 217 4.97 -13.52 -25.67
N GLY A 218 5.60 -14.12 -26.68
CA GLY A 218 6.67 -13.50 -27.48
C GLY A 218 8.02 -13.42 -26.73
N GLU A 219 8.16 -14.11 -25.60
CA GLU A 219 9.32 -14.06 -24.70
C GLU A 219 9.78 -15.46 -24.30
N ASP A 220 11.11 -15.69 -24.31
CA ASP A 220 11.71 -16.93 -23.85
C ASP A 220 11.55 -17.12 -22.33
N LEU A 221 11.15 -18.32 -21.92
CA LEU A 221 10.97 -18.68 -20.51
C LEU A 221 12.31 -19.02 -19.86
N LYS A 222 12.57 -18.39 -18.70
CA LYS A 222 13.85 -18.51 -17.98
C LYS A 222 13.84 -19.68 -17.00
N PRO A 223 14.73 -20.67 -17.13
CA PRO A 223 14.77 -21.80 -16.18
C PRO A 223 15.18 -21.33 -14.78
N VAL A 224 14.62 -21.96 -13.75
CA VAL A 224 15.00 -21.73 -12.35
C VAL A 224 16.15 -22.66 -11.98
N ALA A 225 17.25 -22.09 -11.49
CA ALA A 225 18.41 -22.86 -11.06
C ALA A 225 18.01 -23.92 -10.01
N ASN A 226 18.56 -25.13 -10.15
CA ASN A 226 18.34 -26.26 -9.24
C ASN A 226 16.87 -26.71 -9.11
N SER A 227 16.00 -26.33 -10.05
CA SER A 227 14.61 -26.79 -10.10
C SER A 227 14.31 -27.33 -11.49
N ALA A 228 14.23 -28.65 -11.62
CA ALA A 228 13.83 -29.29 -12.86
C ALA A 228 12.43 -28.80 -13.27
N ASP A 229 12.27 -28.53 -14.57
CA ASP A 229 10.98 -28.23 -15.21
C ASP A 229 10.25 -26.99 -14.68
N LEU A 230 10.94 -26.14 -13.90
CA LEU A 230 10.40 -24.88 -13.40
C LEU A 230 11.02 -23.71 -14.18
N TYR A 231 10.13 -22.92 -14.78
CA TYR A 231 10.49 -21.74 -15.56
C TYR A 231 9.86 -20.49 -14.97
N THR A 232 10.42 -19.33 -15.28
CA THR A 232 9.91 -18.03 -14.85
C THR A 232 9.60 -17.13 -16.03
N SER A 233 8.58 -16.30 -15.83
CA SER A 233 8.19 -15.22 -16.73
C SER A 233 7.79 -13.97 -15.93
N ALA A 234 8.00 -12.79 -16.51
CA ALA A 234 7.48 -11.52 -15.99
C ALA A 234 6.07 -11.20 -16.51
N SER A 235 5.66 -11.84 -17.60
CA SER A 235 4.37 -11.58 -18.26
C SER A 235 3.72 -12.86 -18.76
N LEU A 236 2.38 -12.87 -18.75
CA LEU A 236 1.57 -13.96 -19.28
C LEU A 236 0.49 -13.38 -20.22
N PRO A 237 -0.12 -14.21 -21.10
CA PRO A 237 -1.02 -13.74 -22.15
C PRO A 237 -2.19 -12.87 -21.66
N LYS A 238 -2.82 -13.24 -20.53
CA LYS A 238 -3.81 -12.39 -19.84
C LYS A 238 -3.14 -11.74 -18.62
N LYS A 239 -2.89 -10.43 -18.73
CA LYS A 239 -2.24 -9.62 -17.69
C LYS A 239 -3.13 -9.50 -16.44
N ASN A 240 -2.48 -9.48 -15.28
CA ASN A 240 -3.10 -9.13 -14.01
C ASN A 240 -2.17 -8.16 -13.27
N ALA A 241 -2.68 -7.00 -12.87
CA ALA A 241 -1.86 -5.93 -12.30
C ALA A 241 -1.31 -6.25 -10.89
N GLU A 242 -1.83 -7.29 -10.24
CA GLU A 242 -1.46 -7.67 -8.87
C GLU A 242 -0.19 -8.51 -8.80
N PHE A 243 0.20 -9.15 -9.90
CA PHE A 243 1.32 -10.09 -9.95
C PHE A 243 2.44 -9.55 -10.83
N GLU A 244 3.69 -9.78 -10.39
CA GLU A 244 4.90 -9.28 -11.04
C GLU A 244 5.81 -10.38 -11.57
N ALA A 245 5.67 -11.60 -11.06
CA ALA A 245 6.46 -12.74 -11.50
C ALA A 245 5.64 -14.03 -11.48
N TYR A 246 5.93 -14.90 -12.44
CA TYR A 246 5.25 -16.18 -12.60
C TYR A 246 6.26 -17.32 -12.63
N GLY A 247 5.98 -18.38 -11.88
CA GLY A 247 6.65 -19.67 -11.97
C GLY A 247 5.75 -20.68 -12.67
N LEU A 248 6.26 -21.34 -13.71
CA LEU A 248 5.53 -22.30 -14.54
C LEU A 248 6.21 -23.66 -14.42
N LEU A 249 5.47 -24.65 -13.90
CA LEU A 249 5.94 -26.04 -13.90
C LEU A 249 5.50 -26.70 -15.21
N ILE A 250 6.46 -27.00 -16.07
CA ILE A 250 6.24 -27.50 -17.42
C ILE A 250 7.06 -28.78 -17.61
N SER A 251 6.38 -29.92 -17.50
CA SER A 251 6.98 -31.21 -17.79
C SER A 251 7.25 -31.37 -19.30
N PRO A 252 8.28 -32.14 -19.69
CA PRO A 252 8.51 -32.53 -21.07
C PRO A 252 7.33 -33.30 -21.71
N ASP A 253 6.70 -34.21 -20.96
CA ASP A 253 5.70 -35.14 -21.49
C ASP A 253 4.25 -34.68 -21.19
N ALA A 254 4.01 -34.17 -19.97
CA ALA A 254 2.70 -33.73 -19.51
C ALA A 254 2.40 -32.24 -19.78
N GLY A 255 3.42 -31.44 -20.13
CA GLY A 255 3.29 -30.00 -20.37
C GLY A 255 3.02 -29.18 -19.10
N LEU A 256 2.37 -28.03 -19.25
CA LEU A 256 2.06 -27.12 -18.13
C LEU A 256 1.14 -27.79 -17.10
N CYS A 257 1.63 -27.88 -15.86
CA CYS A 257 0.94 -28.53 -14.74
C CYS A 257 0.61 -27.61 -13.58
N GLN A 258 1.37 -26.53 -13.42
CA GLN A 258 1.22 -25.61 -12.31
C GLN A 258 1.61 -24.20 -12.72
N ILE A 259 0.84 -23.22 -12.24
CA ILE A 259 1.18 -21.80 -12.34
C ILE A 259 1.28 -21.26 -10.92
N ARG A 260 2.41 -20.61 -10.61
CA ARG A 260 2.65 -19.86 -9.38
C ARG A 260 2.75 -18.38 -9.74
N ALA A 261 1.91 -17.54 -9.18
CA ALA A 261 1.95 -16.10 -9.38
C ALA A 261 2.41 -15.44 -8.07
N VAL A 262 3.47 -14.65 -8.16
CA VAL A 262 4.04 -13.88 -7.06
C VAL A 262 3.50 -12.47 -7.17
N GLY A 263 2.75 -12.05 -6.14
CA GLY A 263 2.19 -10.72 -6.03
C GLY A 263 3.27 -9.67 -5.88
N LYS A 264 2.93 -8.43 -6.23
CA LYS A 264 3.77 -7.27 -5.91
C LYS A 264 3.98 -7.16 -4.40
N SER A 265 5.10 -6.54 -4.01
CA SER A 265 5.34 -6.17 -2.63
C SER A 265 4.26 -5.19 -2.14
N ILE A 266 3.73 -5.45 -0.94
CA ILE A 266 2.70 -4.69 -0.25
C ILE A 266 3.32 -4.17 1.04
N ASP A 267 3.50 -2.85 1.13
CA ASP A 267 3.85 -2.20 2.38
C ASP A 267 2.68 -2.31 3.36
N THR A 268 2.97 -2.72 4.60
CA THR A 268 1.98 -2.95 5.64
C THR A 268 2.55 -2.65 7.02
N ASP A 269 1.68 -2.43 8.00
CA ASP A 269 2.09 -2.35 9.41
C ASP A 269 2.44 -3.74 9.98
N SER A 270 2.97 -3.76 11.20
CA SER A 270 3.34 -5.00 11.89
C SER A 270 2.14 -5.92 12.19
N PHE A 271 0.92 -5.36 12.15
CA PHE A 271 -0.35 -6.09 12.30
C PHE A 271 -0.81 -6.74 10.98
N GLY A 272 -0.18 -6.39 9.85
CA GLY A 272 -0.44 -6.94 8.52
C GLY A 272 -1.74 -6.47 7.89
N ILE A 273 -2.26 -5.30 8.25
CA ILE A 273 -3.59 -4.85 7.84
C ILE A 273 -3.74 -4.76 6.32
N ALA A 274 -2.77 -4.14 5.62
CA ALA A 274 -2.82 -4.01 4.17
C ALA A 274 -2.72 -5.37 3.48
N LEU A 275 -1.83 -6.25 3.97
CA LEU A 275 -1.66 -7.60 3.44
C LEU A 275 -2.93 -8.45 3.60
N LYS A 276 -3.57 -8.42 4.78
CA LYS A 276 -4.86 -9.09 5.04
C LYS A 276 -5.95 -8.60 4.11
N SER A 277 -6.05 -7.27 3.96
CA SER A 277 -7.05 -6.66 3.06
C SER A 277 -6.86 -7.16 1.63
N LYS A 278 -5.62 -7.19 1.15
CA LYS A 278 -5.34 -7.65 -0.22
C LYS A 278 -5.60 -9.14 -0.40
N TYR A 279 -5.26 -9.94 0.61
CA TYR A 279 -5.58 -11.35 0.66
C TYR A 279 -7.09 -11.59 0.56
N GLU A 280 -7.92 -10.89 1.36
CA GLU A 280 -9.37 -11.07 1.33
C GLU A 280 -9.97 -10.61 -0.01
N GLU A 281 -9.51 -9.50 -0.58
CA GLU A 281 -9.95 -9.02 -1.90
C GLU A 281 -9.72 -10.08 -3.00
N LEU A 282 -8.51 -10.65 -3.06
CA LEU A 282 -8.19 -11.71 -4.01
C LEU A 282 -8.96 -13.01 -3.68
N SER A 283 -9.11 -13.34 -2.40
CA SER A 283 -9.88 -14.51 -1.95
C SER A 283 -11.34 -14.44 -2.39
N ASP A 284 -11.96 -13.27 -2.26
CA ASP A 284 -13.36 -13.08 -2.60
C ASP A 284 -13.56 -13.08 -4.12
N SER A 285 -12.62 -12.47 -4.86
CA SER A 285 -12.58 -12.54 -6.32
C SER A 285 -12.50 -14.00 -6.81
N LEU A 286 -11.60 -14.80 -6.25
CA LEU A 286 -11.48 -16.23 -6.57
C LEU A 286 -12.72 -17.02 -6.13
N SER A 287 -13.32 -16.67 -4.99
CA SER A 287 -14.54 -17.33 -4.52
C SER A 287 -15.74 -17.07 -5.42
N SER A 288 -15.79 -15.92 -6.10
CA SER A 288 -16.82 -15.65 -7.11
C SER A 288 -16.72 -16.56 -8.34
N ILE A 289 -15.52 -17.09 -8.62
CA ILE A 289 -15.23 -17.95 -9.77
C ILE A 289 -15.37 -19.43 -9.41
N TYR A 290 -14.80 -19.82 -8.26
CA TYR A 290 -14.61 -21.22 -7.85
C TYR A 290 -15.50 -21.64 -6.68
N GLY A 291 -16.29 -20.72 -6.11
CA GLY A 291 -17.17 -20.99 -4.97
C GLY A 291 -16.48 -20.83 -3.62
N LYS A 292 -17.03 -21.46 -2.59
CA LYS A 292 -16.52 -21.32 -1.22
C LYS A 292 -15.14 -21.97 -1.07
N ALA A 293 -14.20 -21.22 -0.51
CA ALA A 293 -12.87 -21.72 -0.17
C ALA A 293 -12.83 -22.38 1.21
N ASP A 294 -11.90 -23.31 1.39
CA ASP A 294 -11.42 -23.74 2.68
C ASP A 294 -10.38 -22.71 3.17
N LYS A 295 -10.81 -21.80 4.05
CA LYS A 295 -9.94 -20.76 4.64
C LYS A 295 -9.24 -21.28 5.89
N ASN A 296 -7.98 -20.87 6.05
CA ASN A 296 -7.15 -21.21 7.18
C ASN A 296 -6.34 -19.99 7.62
N ASP A 297 -6.57 -19.51 8.84
CA ASP A 297 -5.72 -18.56 9.55
C ASP A 297 -5.35 -19.15 10.90
N PHE A 298 -4.13 -19.70 10.99
CA PHE A 298 -3.68 -20.34 12.23
C PHE A 298 -2.25 -19.96 12.58
N LEU A 299 -2.00 -19.87 13.88
CA LEU A 299 -0.68 -19.74 14.49
C LEU A 299 -0.29 -21.10 15.06
N ILE A 300 0.91 -21.58 14.77
CA ILE A 300 1.46 -22.82 15.32
C ILE A 300 1.47 -22.73 16.86
N SER A 301 1.10 -23.85 17.50
CA SER A 301 1.12 -23.96 18.95
C SER A 301 2.54 -23.77 19.51
N GLY A 302 2.67 -22.96 20.55
CA GLY A 302 3.97 -22.64 21.17
C GLY A 302 4.69 -21.44 20.57
N SER A 303 4.14 -20.80 19.53
CA SER A 303 4.70 -19.57 18.98
C SER A 303 4.79 -18.46 20.03
N ILE A 304 5.93 -17.76 20.05
CA ILE A 304 6.12 -16.57 20.90
C ILE A 304 5.48 -15.32 20.28
N TRP A 305 5.18 -15.33 18.98
CA TRP A 305 4.61 -14.21 18.20
C TRP A 305 3.08 -14.16 18.28
N LYS A 306 2.55 -14.33 19.50
CA LYS A 306 1.10 -14.48 19.74
C LYS A 306 0.32 -13.17 19.83
N GLU A 307 1.01 -12.06 20.10
CA GLU A 307 0.36 -10.75 20.19
C GLU A 307 0.03 -10.20 18.79
N PRO A 308 -1.10 -9.48 18.61
CA PRO A 308 -1.53 -9.00 17.30
C PRO A 308 -0.49 -8.16 16.54
N LYS A 309 0.33 -7.39 17.26
CA LYS A 309 1.39 -6.55 16.68
C LYS A 309 2.52 -7.35 16.03
N TYR A 310 2.62 -8.65 16.31
CA TYR A 310 3.61 -9.56 15.73
C TYR A 310 3.05 -10.39 14.59
N TRP A 311 1.87 -10.04 14.07
CA TRP A 311 1.23 -10.84 13.02
C TRP A 311 2.13 -10.98 11.78
N MET A 312 2.74 -9.90 11.30
CA MET A 312 3.70 -9.96 10.19
C MET A 312 4.95 -10.79 10.52
N MET A 313 5.49 -10.63 11.74
CA MET A 313 6.63 -11.44 12.19
C MET A 313 6.29 -12.94 12.25
N SER A 314 5.06 -13.29 12.66
CA SER A 314 4.62 -14.68 12.70
C SER A 314 4.49 -15.29 11.29
N LEU A 315 4.10 -14.49 10.29
CA LEU A 315 4.13 -14.91 8.87
C LEU A 315 5.57 -15.07 8.36
N ASP A 316 6.45 -14.09 8.62
CA ASP A 316 7.85 -14.09 8.16
C ASP A 316 8.61 -15.30 8.71
N LYS A 317 8.36 -15.65 9.97
CA LYS A 317 8.92 -16.83 10.64
C LYS A 317 8.20 -18.14 10.31
N LYS A 318 7.20 -18.11 9.42
CA LYS A 318 6.41 -19.28 8.99
C LYS A 318 5.76 -20.01 10.16
N GLU A 319 5.39 -19.25 11.20
CA GLU A 319 4.68 -19.74 12.37
C GLU A 319 3.19 -19.43 12.29
N ARG A 320 2.78 -18.49 11.45
CA ARG A 320 1.39 -18.25 11.08
C ARG A 320 1.19 -18.52 9.59
N PHE A 321 0.00 -19.00 9.25
CA PHE A 321 -0.43 -19.19 7.87
C PHE A 321 -1.79 -18.56 7.68
N LEU A 322 -1.89 -17.63 6.73
CA LEU A 322 -3.16 -17.11 6.22
C LEU A 322 -3.29 -17.57 4.76
N SER A 323 -4.23 -18.48 4.52
CA SER A 323 -4.39 -19.15 3.23
C SER A 323 -5.82 -19.57 2.95
N ALA A 324 -6.17 -19.67 1.68
CA ALA A 324 -7.44 -20.22 1.22
C ALA A 324 -7.18 -21.20 0.08
N GLU A 325 -7.93 -22.30 0.08
CA GLU A 325 -7.84 -23.31 -0.97
C GLU A 325 -9.22 -23.65 -1.54
N TRP A 326 -9.30 -23.76 -2.86
CA TRP A 326 -10.43 -24.32 -3.59
C TRP A 326 -9.99 -25.66 -4.17
N LYS A 327 -10.76 -26.72 -3.90
CA LYS A 327 -10.51 -28.07 -4.42
C LYS A 327 -11.65 -28.53 -5.29
N GLY A 328 -11.31 -29.06 -6.46
CA GLY A 328 -12.27 -29.78 -7.30
C GLY A 328 -12.45 -31.21 -6.79
N THR A 329 -13.68 -31.71 -6.85
CA THR A 329 -13.97 -33.14 -6.68
C THR A 329 -14.48 -33.72 -7.99
N LYS A 330 -14.65 -35.05 -8.07
CA LYS A 330 -15.23 -35.70 -9.26
C LYS A 330 -16.66 -35.20 -9.52
N GLU A 331 -17.40 -34.90 -8.46
CA GLU A 331 -18.79 -34.44 -8.50
C GLU A 331 -18.90 -32.93 -8.76
N LYS A 332 -17.89 -32.16 -8.34
CA LYS A 332 -17.82 -30.70 -8.51
C LYS A 332 -16.42 -30.30 -8.97
N PRO A 333 -16.07 -30.50 -10.24
CA PRO A 333 -14.77 -30.10 -10.77
C PRO A 333 -14.66 -28.58 -10.81
N LEU A 334 -13.43 -28.07 -10.67
CA LEU A 334 -13.17 -26.66 -10.93
C LEU A 334 -13.14 -26.41 -12.44
N LYS A 335 -13.44 -25.17 -12.84
CA LYS A 335 -13.27 -24.71 -14.23
C LYS A 335 -11.81 -24.84 -14.66
N ASN A 336 -11.59 -24.85 -15.98
CA ASN A 336 -10.25 -24.77 -16.58
C ASN A 336 -9.30 -25.93 -16.23
N ASN A 337 -9.84 -27.13 -16.01
CA ASN A 337 -9.06 -28.35 -15.70
C ASN A 337 -8.17 -28.19 -14.46
N LEU A 338 -8.66 -27.49 -13.44
CA LEU A 338 -7.95 -27.29 -12.18
C LEU A 338 -8.34 -28.36 -11.16
N ILE A 339 -7.35 -28.93 -10.47
CA ILE A 339 -7.57 -29.78 -9.30
C ILE A 339 -7.61 -28.94 -8.02
N SER A 340 -6.78 -27.91 -7.94
CA SER A 340 -6.88 -26.93 -6.86
C SER A 340 -6.39 -25.54 -7.26
N VAL A 341 -6.91 -24.55 -6.54
CA VAL A 341 -6.42 -23.17 -6.53
C VAL A 341 -6.12 -22.84 -5.07
N SER A 342 -4.99 -22.18 -4.81
CA SER A 342 -4.64 -21.77 -3.45
C SER A 342 -4.04 -20.38 -3.43
N ILE A 343 -4.43 -19.58 -2.45
CA ILE A 343 -3.77 -18.31 -2.14
C ILE A 343 -3.18 -18.34 -0.74
N GLU A 344 -2.09 -17.61 -0.57
CA GLU A 344 -1.38 -17.50 0.70
C GLU A 344 -0.85 -16.07 0.86
N ALA A 345 -1.00 -15.50 2.05
CA ALA A 345 -0.29 -14.28 2.42
C ALA A 345 1.11 -14.64 2.92
N ARG A 346 2.13 -14.03 2.32
CA ARG A 346 3.52 -14.20 2.72
C ARG A 346 4.12 -12.88 3.16
N ALA A 347 5.07 -12.94 4.07
CA ALA A 347 5.78 -11.77 4.57
C ALA A 347 7.25 -11.82 4.14
N ASP A 348 7.82 -10.63 3.96
CA ASP A 348 9.24 -10.36 3.86
C ASP A 348 9.59 -9.34 4.94
N GLY A 349 9.88 -9.84 6.14
CA GLY A 349 10.03 -9.03 7.34
C GLY A 349 8.70 -8.56 7.96
N SER A 350 8.78 -7.52 8.81
CA SER A 350 7.64 -7.03 9.60
C SER A 350 6.77 -6.00 8.91
N GLU A 351 7.21 -5.45 7.78
CA GLU A 351 6.59 -4.27 7.15
C GLU A 351 6.25 -4.49 5.68
N LYS A 352 6.63 -5.64 5.10
CA LYS A 352 6.34 -5.98 3.71
C LYS A 352 5.82 -7.39 3.61
N GLY A 353 4.92 -7.60 2.66
CA GLY A 353 4.44 -8.92 2.29
C GLY A 353 3.95 -8.95 0.86
N TYR A 354 3.47 -10.10 0.43
CA TYR A 354 2.93 -10.30 -0.91
C TYR A 354 1.94 -11.45 -0.88
N ILE A 355 1.05 -11.50 -1.88
CA ILE A 355 0.14 -12.62 -2.08
C ILE A 355 0.78 -13.62 -3.02
N PHE A 356 0.82 -14.88 -2.61
CA PHE A 356 1.21 -15.99 -3.46
C PHE A 356 -0.04 -16.72 -3.92
N LEU A 357 -0.23 -16.84 -5.22
CA LEU A 357 -1.35 -17.56 -5.83
C LEU A 357 -0.81 -18.75 -6.62
N GLN A 358 -1.44 -19.91 -6.46
CA GLN A 358 -1.06 -21.11 -7.17
C GLN A 358 -2.28 -21.80 -7.78
N TYR A 359 -2.13 -22.21 -9.03
CA TYR A 359 -3.07 -23.05 -9.77
C TYR A 359 -2.42 -24.40 -10.02
N ASN A 360 -3.11 -25.47 -9.64
CA ASN A 360 -2.74 -26.84 -9.97
C ASN A 360 -3.71 -27.41 -11.00
N PHE A 361 -3.21 -27.84 -12.15
CA PHE A 361 -4.02 -28.51 -13.16
C PHE A 361 -4.21 -30.00 -12.84
N THR A 362 -5.14 -30.66 -13.53
CA THR A 362 -5.47 -32.07 -13.34
C THR A 362 -4.33 -33.04 -13.69
N ASN A 363 -3.35 -32.62 -14.51
CA ASN A 363 -2.14 -33.38 -14.85
C ASN A 363 -1.00 -33.21 -13.82
N ASN A 364 -1.19 -32.46 -12.74
CA ASN A 364 -0.11 -32.12 -11.79
C ASN A 364 0.57 -33.35 -11.16
N ASP A 365 -0.17 -34.45 -10.92
CA ASP A 365 0.44 -35.67 -10.37
C ASP A 365 1.32 -36.41 -11.38
N ILE A 366 1.05 -36.26 -12.69
CA ILE A 366 1.92 -36.78 -13.76
C ILE A 366 3.27 -36.03 -13.72
N CYS A 367 3.22 -34.69 -13.68
CA CYS A 367 4.42 -33.86 -13.54
C CYS A 367 5.25 -34.22 -12.30
N LYS A 368 4.61 -34.40 -11.14
CA LYS A 368 5.34 -34.78 -9.92
C LYS A 368 6.06 -36.11 -10.07
N ALA A 369 5.39 -37.11 -10.65
CA ALA A 369 5.96 -38.44 -10.85
C ALA A 369 7.20 -38.40 -11.77
N GLU A 370 7.15 -37.61 -12.84
CA GLU A 370 8.27 -37.44 -13.76
C GLU A 370 9.46 -36.73 -13.12
N ILE A 371 9.21 -35.64 -12.38
CA ILE A 371 10.26 -34.89 -11.68
C ILE A 371 10.93 -35.77 -10.61
N GLU A 372 10.13 -36.54 -9.86
CA GLU A 372 10.67 -37.51 -8.90
C GLU A 372 11.45 -38.64 -9.57
N GLY A 373 10.97 -39.12 -10.73
CA GLY A 373 11.68 -40.11 -11.54
C GLY A 373 13.03 -39.60 -12.03
N ALA A 374 13.09 -38.38 -12.56
CA ALA A 374 14.33 -37.74 -13.03
C ALA A 374 15.35 -37.49 -11.90
N LYS A 375 14.87 -37.18 -10.68
CA LYS A 375 15.74 -37.08 -9.49
C LYS A 375 16.31 -38.44 -9.09
N LYS A 376 15.53 -39.51 -9.18
CA LYS A 376 15.99 -40.87 -8.85
C LYS A 376 16.99 -41.41 -9.87
N SER A 377 16.88 -41.03 -11.15
CA SER A 377 17.81 -41.47 -12.21
C SER A 377 19.12 -40.68 -12.26
N SER A 378 19.23 -39.58 -11.51
CA SER A 378 20.44 -38.75 -11.38
C SER A 378 21.24 -39.01 -10.10
N LEU A 379 20.77 -39.94 -9.27
CA LEU A 379 21.49 -40.55 -8.15
C LEU A 379 22.03 -41.91 -8.58
#